data_AF-A0A023B5Q1-F1
#
_entry.id   AF-A0A023B5Q1-F1
#
_cell.length_a   1.000
_cell.length_b   1.000
_cell.length_c   1.000
_cell.angle_alpha   90.00
_cell.angle_beta   90.00
_cell.angle_gamma   90.00
#
_symmetry.space_group_name_H-M   'P 1'
#
loop_
_entity.id
_entity.type
_entity.pdbx_description
1 polymer ?
#
loop_
_entity_poly.entity_id
_entity_poly.type
_entity_poly.pdbx_seq_one_letter_code
_entity_poly.pdbx_strand_id
1 'polypeptide(L)'
;MDNSAVVGAQEMAGGIDRLSLVTFNAGLLQFKLLGVSWYKNPPFTNRRLRKIPLALRGCDGDVLCLQEVYDNRHACYITDSLGWVYPYSGRCTSGGVLALHNGLLTLSKFPVLDSAFYPFHRITLAESVFGSKGILACTIAVPNLGTLRVLNVHMVSGTVDPESRSLDDIRLQEMIQIVALAQQASLLGHIPLIVGDFNAGPSVCPSSYEHLIEQGWQDAFAAARRPPTYQLPHLTTSATSFEIGPSAPPLREDPDHSPIPPCSEAGFSTPSLGFMKRNLSTHTHTRSG
;
A
#
# COMPACT_ATOMS: atom_id res chain seq x y z
N MET A 1 29.61 35.53 -14.15
CA MET A 1 28.28 35.16 -13.61
C MET A 1 28.09 33.70 -13.94
N ASP A 2 27.89 32.91 -12.90
CA ASP A 2 28.07 31.46 -12.89
C ASP A 2 26.81 30.75 -13.43
N ASN A 3 26.95 30.09 -14.59
CA ASN A 3 25.87 29.35 -15.26
C ASN A 3 25.52 28.03 -14.56
N SER A 4 26.26 27.62 -13.52
CA SER A 4 25.99 26.37 -12.79
C SER A 4 24.74 26.43 -11.90
N ALA A 5 24.32 27.62 -11.46
CA ALA A 5 23.15 27.80 -10.61
C ALA A 5 21.82 27.72 -11.38
N VAL A 6 21.82 27.98 -12.69
CA VAL A 6 20.60 27.96 -13.53
C VAL A 6 20.24 26.53 -13.95
N VAL A 7 21.24 25.67 -14.13
CA VAL A 7 21.04 24.25 -14.50
C VAL A 7 20.39 23.47 -13.34
N GLY A 8 20.73 23.78 -12.09
CA GLY A 8 20.15 23.11 -10.91
C GLY A 8 18.69 23.45 -10.62
N ALA A 9 18.16 24.57 -11.12
CA ALA A 9 16.76 24.95 -10.93
C ALA A 9 15.84 24.36 -12.02
N GLN A 10 16.39 24.02 -13.20
CA GLN A 10 15.62 23.51 -14.33
C GLN A 10 15.33 22.00 -14.25
N GLU A 11 16.14 21.21 -13.54
CA GLU A 11 15.83 19.78 -13.29
C GLU A 11 14.72 19.56 -12.25
N MET A 12 14.41 20.56 -11.42
CA MET A 12 13.32 20.52 -10.43
C MET A 12 11.95 20.88 -11.01
N ALA A 13 11.89 21.25 -12.30
CA ALA A 13 10.68 21.66 -13.02
C ALA A 13 10.03 20.51 -13.82
N GLY A 14 10.52 19.27 -13.67
CA GLY A 14 9.84 18.08 -14.17
C GLY A 14 8.64 17.77 -13.29
N GLY A 15 7.45 18.23 -13.70
CA GLY A 15 6.20 17.80 -13.08
C GLY A 15 6.08 16.28 -13.10
N ILE A 16 5.50 15.71 -12.04
CA ILE A 16 5.20 14.29 -12.01
C ILE A 16 3.80 14.13 -12.59
N ASP A 17 3.73 13.73 -13.85
CA ASP A 17 2.46 13.49 -14.56
C ASP A 17 1.77 12.20 -14.10
N ARG A 18 2.50 11.33 -13.39
CA ARG A 18 2.04 10.02 -12.95
C ARG A 18 2.71 9.61 -11.63
N LEU A 19 1.90 9.17 -10.68
CA LEU A 19 2.35 8.58 -9.43
C LEU A 19 2.23 7.04 -9.49
N SER A 20 3.31 6.33 -9.15
CA SER A 20 3.32 4.87 -9.04
C SER A 20 3.35 4.43 -7.59
N LEU A 21 2.39 3.58 -7.19
CA LEU A 21 2.37 2.95 -5.87
C LEU A 21 2.55 1.45 -6.02
N VAL A 22 3.43 0.86 -5.21
CA VAL A 22 3.64 -0.58 -5.13
C VAL A 22 3.19 -1.03 -3.74
N THR A 23 2.38 -2.07 -3.68
CA THR A 23 2.06 -2.75 -2.42
C THR A 23 2.55 -4.18 -2.44
N PHE A 24 3.13 -4.63 -1.34
CA PHE A 24 3.72 -5.95 -1.27
C PHE A 24 3.72 -6.51 0.16
N ASN A 25 3.00 -7.61 0.36
CA ASN A 25 3.11 -8.39 1.58
C ASN A 25 4.43 -9.17 1.54
N ALA A 26 5.37 -8.81 2.42
CA ALA A 26 6.72 -9.37 2.44
C ALA A 26 6.77 -10.79 3.03
N GLY A 27 5.72 -11.23 3.71
CA GLY A 27 5.64 -12.52 4.37
C GLY A 27 6.69 -12.73 5.46
N LEU A 28 7.25 -11.69 6.10
CA LEU A 28 8.43 -11.84 6.97
C LEU A 28 8.08 -12.15 8.43
N LEU A 29 6.90 -12.74 8.68
CA LEU A 29 6.48 -13.14 10.02
C LEU A 29 7.43 -14.22 10.58
N GLN A 30 8.07 -13.84 11.69
CA GLN A 30 8.96 -14.69 12.45
C GLN A 30 8.82 -14.35 13.94
N PHE A 31 8.42 -15.32 14.75
CA PHE A 31 8.42 -15.19 16.20
C PHE A 31 9.72 -15.74 16.76
N LYS A 32 10.44 -14.89 17.50
CA LYS A 32 11.69 -15.24 18.20
C LYS A 32 11.49 -15.08 19.69
N LEU A 33 11.95 -16.07 20.45
CA LEU A 33 12.02 -16.01 21.91
C LEU A 33 13.46 -16.34 22.31
N LEU A 34 14.10 -15.43 23.05
CA LEU A 34 15.51 -15.53 23.48
C LEU A 34 16.50 -15.79 22.31
N GLY A 35 16.26 -15.18 21.15
CA GLY A 35 17.11 -15.32 19.96
C GLY A 35 16.86 -16.59 19.14
N VAL A 36 16.10 -17.55 19.66
CA VAL A 36 15.68 -18.76 18.93
C VAL A 36 14.38 -18.48 18.19
N SER A 37 14.27 -18.94 16.94
CA SER A 37 13.06 -18.79 16.14
C SER A 37 12.09 -19.94 16.43
N TRP A 38 10.93 -19.63 17.00
CA TRP A 38 9.92 -20.63 17.36
C TRP A 38 8.85 -20.79 16.29
N TYR A 39 8.58 -19.73 15.52
CA TYR A 39 7.60 -19.77 14.43
C TYR A 39 8.06 -18.93 13.24
N LYS A 40 7.78 -19.43 12.04
CA LYS A 40 8.01 -18.75 10.76
C LYS A 40 6.88 -19.14 9.83
N ASN A 41 6.23 -18.15 9.22
CA ASN A 41 5.30 -18.40 8.14
C ASN A 41 5.23 -17.16 7.26
N PRO A 42 5.47 -17.25 5.93
CA PRO A 42 5.99 -18.40 5.19
C PRO A 42 7.45 -18.80 5.54
N PRO A 43 7.92 -19.99 5.11
CA PRO A 43 9.30 -20.42 5.36
C PRO A 43 10.35 -19.53 4.67
N PHE A 44 11.63 -19.81 4.93
CA PHE A 44 12.79 -19.16 4.28
C PHE A 44 12.90 -17.63 4.42
N THR A 45 12.43 -17.08 5.55
CA THR A 45 12.44 -15.62 5.85
C THR A 45 13.74 -14.91 5.45
N ASN A 46 14.91 -15.46 5.82
CA ASN A 46 16.20 -14.85 5.48
C ASN A 46 16.52 -14.84 3.98
N ARG A 47 16.12 -15.87 3.23
CA ARG A 47 16.35 -15.91 1.77
C ARG A 47 15.46 -14.89 1.07
N ARG A 48 14.21 -14.77 1.51
CA ARG A 48 13.25 -13.78 1.00
C ARG A 48 13.72 -12.36 1.32
N LEU A 49 14.09 -12.09 2.57
CA LEU A 49 14.62 -10.79 3.00
C LEU A 49 15.76 -10.29 2.10
N ARG A 50 16.69 -11.18 1.71
CA ARG A 50 17.81 -10.81 0.82
C ARG A 50 17.38 -10.44 -0.60
N LYS A 51 16.30 -11.03 -1.12
CA LYS A 51 15.81 -10.78 -2.49
C LYS A 51 14.84 -9.59 -2.57
N ILE A 52 14.13 -9.29 -1.48
CA ILE A 52 13.07 -8.27 -1.45
C ILE A 52 13.55 -6.88 -1.91
N PRO A 53 14.66 -6.29 -1.38
CA PRO A 53 15.09 -4.96 -1.83
C PRO A 53 15.38 -4.89 -3.33
N LEU A 54 16.01 -5.93 -3.89
CA LEU A 54 16.31 -5.98 -5.32
C LEU A 54 15.02 -6.02 -6.16
N ALA A 55 14.04 -6.84 -5.75
CA ALA A 55 12.75 -6.93 -6.43
C ALA A 55 11.97 -5.62 -6.35
N LEU A 56 11.88 -5.00 -5.16
CA LEU A 56 11.17 -3.73 -4.96
C LEU A 56 11.81 -2.59 -5.76
N ARG A 57 13.15 -2.52 -5.82
CA ARG A 57 13.85 -1.57 -6.67
C ARG A 57 13.51 -1.78 -8.15
N GLY A 58 13.39 -3.03 -8.59
CA GLY A 58 13.04 -3.37 -9.97
C GLY A 58 11.62 -2.96 -10.39
N CYS A 59 10.71 -2.73 -9.43
CA CYS A 59 9.37 -2.25 -9.70
C CYS A 59 9.30 -0.75 -10.00
N ASP A 60 10.33 0.02 -9.62
CA ASP A 60 10.43 1.48 -9.80
C ASP A 60 9.17 2.27 -9.35
N GLY A 61 8.54 1.84 -8.27
CA GLY A 61 7.44 2.58 -7.65
C GLY A 61 7.93 3.89 -7.03
N ASP A 62 7.06 4.89 -6.88
CA ASP A 62 7.40 6.12 -6.18
C ASP A 62 7.15 6.03 -4.68
N VAL A 63 6.11 5.27 -4.31
CA VAL A 63 5.78 4.90 -2.92
C VAL A 63 5.62 3.39 -2.82
N LEU A 64 6.33 2.78 -1.88
CA LEU A 64 6.25 1.35 -1.57
C LEU A 64 5.50 1.17 -0.24
N CYS A 65 4.47 0.33 -0.24
CA CYS A 65 3.65 -0.01 0.92
C CYS A 65 3.83 -1.49 1.24
N LEU A 66 4.58 -1.80 2.31
CA LEU A 66 4.91 -3.17 2.68
C LEU A 66 4.08 -3.63 3.88
N GLN A 67 3.67 -4.89 3.83
CA GLN A 67 3.04 -5.61 4.93
C GLN A 67 3.94 -6.76 5.41
N GLU A 68 3.66 -7.29 6.60
CA GLU A 68 4.39 -8.38 7.25
C GLU A 68 5.89 -8.16 7.54
N VAL A 69 6.32 -6.91 7.72
CA VAL A 69 7.67 -6.53 8.15
C VAL A 69 7.73 -6.35 9.68
N TYR A 70 7.56 -7.44 10.41
CA TYR A 70 7.39 -7.46 11.87
C TYR A 70 8.69 -7.18 12.66
N ASP A 71 9.81 -7.77 12.25
CA ASP A 71 11.10 -7.64 12.94
C ASP A 71 11.77 -6.31 12.58
N ASN A 72 12.20 -5.52 13.58
CA ASN A 72 12.88 -4.25 13.35
C ASN A 72 14.17 -4.40 12.55
N ARG A 73 14.89 -5.53 12.68
CA ARG A 73 16.09 -5.80 11.89
C ARG A 73 15.77 -6.00 10.41
N HIS A 74 14.60 -6.58 10.10
CA HIS A 74 14.14 -6.71 8.72
C HIS A 74 13.77 -5.33 8.15
N ALA A 75 13.07 -4.51 8.95
CA ALA A 75 12.73 -3.14 8.56
C ALA A 75 13.99 -2.30 8.28
N CYS A 76 14.95 -2.28 9.21
CA CYS A 76 16.23 -1.58 9.02
C CYS A 76 16.94 -2.06 7.76
N TYR A 77 17.09 -3.38 7.57
CA TYR A 77 17.74 -3.92 6.38
C TYR A 77 17.08 -3.47 5.08
N ILE A 78 15.74 -3.50 5.01
CA ILE A 78 15.00 -3.08 3.81
C ILE A 78 15.17 -1.56 3.59
N THR A 79 14.99 -0.74 4.62
CA THR A 79 15.15 0.72 4.54
C THR A 79 16.56 1.10 4.13
N ASP A 80 17.59 0.53 4.75
CA ASP A 80 18.99 0.83 4.45
C ASP A 80 19.37 0.41 3.02
N SER A 81 18.88 -0.76 2.57
CA SER A 81 19.15 -1.26 1.22
C SER A 81 18.51 -0.40 0.11
N LEU A 82 17.42 0.30 0.44
CA LEU A 82 16.61 1.07 -0.49
C LEU A 82 16.75 2.59 -0.30
N GLY A 83 17.43 3.05 0.75
CA GLY A 83 17.43 4.45 1.19
C GLY A 83 18.02 5.44 0.18
N TRP A 84 18.85 4.97 -0.74
CA TRP A 84 19.38 5.81 -1.83
C TRP A 84 18.31 6.14 -2.90
N VAL A 85 17.27 5.31 -3.06
CA VAL A 85 16.10 5.58 -3.93
C VAL A 85 14.95 6.17 -3.14
N TYR A 86 14.69 5.61 -1.96
CA TYR A 86 13.56 5.94 -1.11
C TYR A 86 14.07 6.54 0.20
N PRO A 87 14.51 7.81 0.19
CA PRO A 87 15.13 8.44 1.35
C PRO A 87 14.15 8.71 2.50
N TYR A 88 12.85 8.57 2.26
CA TYR A 88 11.81 8.80 3.26
C TYR A 88 11.10 7.50 3.62
N SER A 89 10.85 7.29 4.92
CA SER A 89 10.15 6.11 5.42
C SER A 89 9.12 6.47 6.49
N GLY A 90 7.97 5.81 6.46
CA GLY A 90 6.97 5.82 7.53
C GLY A 90 6.92 4.47 8.23
N ARG A 91 7.01 4.48 9.56
CA ARG A 91 6.87 3.30 10.43
C ARG A 91 6.54 3.78 11.84
N CYS A 92 5.53 3.19 12.48
CA CYS A 92 5.14 3.53 13.85
C CYS A 92 4.97 2.26 14.67
N THR A 93 5.40 2.27 15.92
CA THR A 93 5.25 1.12 16.84
C THR A 93 3.81 0.98 17.32
N SER A 94 3.37 -0.26 17.58
CA SER A 94 2.04 -0.58 18.13
C SER A 94 1.97 -0.63 19.66
N GLY A 95 3.07 -0.36 20.38
CA GLY A 95 3.07 -0.17 21.84
C GLY A 95 2.97 -1.44 22.72
N GLY A 96 3.12 -2.64 22.18
CA GLY A 96 2.99 -3.89 22.96
C GLY A 96 4.29 -4.33 23.69
N VAL A 97 4.16 -4.78 24.93
CA VAL A 97 5.28 -5.12 25.86
C VAL A 97 6.10 -6.35 25.42
N LEU A 98 5.49 -7.28 24.69
CA LEU A 98 6.12 -8.50 24.12
C LEU A 98 5.87 -8.62 22.61
N ALA A 99 5.26 -7.60 22.00
CA ALA A 99 4.57 -7.73 20.73
C ALA A 99 5.50 -7.41 19.56
N LEU A 100 5.44 -8.27 18.55
CA LEU A 100 5.93 -7.94 17.21
C LEU A 100 5.38 -6.58 16.78
N HIS A 101 6.19 -5.80 16.04
CA HIS A 101 5.72 -4.57 15.40
C HIS A 101 4.48 -4.86 14.53
N ASN A 102 3.61 -3.89 14.23
CA ASN A 102 2.41 -4.10 13.39
C ASN A 102 2.67 -4.61 11.95
N GLY A 103 3.93 -4.81 11.54
CA GLY A 103 4.28 -5.37 10.24
C GLY A 103 4.19 -4.39 9.06
N LEU A 104 3.81 -3.13 9.28
CA LEU A 104 3.68 -2.14 8.22
C LEU A 104 4.95 -1.29 8.06
N LEU A 105 5.30 -1.00 6.81
CA LEU A 105 6.40 -0.10 6.45
C LEU A 105 6.03 0.61 5.14
N THR A 106 6.17 1.93 5.10
CA THR A 106 6.02 2.72 3.88
C THR A 106 7.36 3.34 3.53
N LEU A 107 7.80 3.23 2.27
CA LEU A 107 9.00 3.88 1.73
C LEU A 107 8.58 4.82 0.60
N SER A 108 9.24 5.97 0.45
CA SER A 108 8.83 7.00 -0.50
C SER A 108 10.03 7.73 -1.09
N LYS A 109 9.97 8.02 -2.39
CA LYS A 109 10.87 8.97 -3.07
C LYS A 109 10.63 10.42 -2.61
N PHE A 110 9.42 10.71 -2.12
CA PHE A 110 8.99 12.04 -1.67
C PHE A 110 8.88 12.18 -0.15
N PRO A 111 9.00 13.41 0.40
CA PRO A 111 8.95 13.64 1.84
C PRO A 111 7.73 13.05 2.52
N VAL A 112 7.96 12.21 3.54
CA VAL A 112 6.95 11.76 4.50
C VAL A 112 6.90 12.80 5.62
N LEU A 113 5.82 13.57 5.70
CA LEU A 113 5.64 14.68 6.64
C LEU A 113 5.23 14.19 8.03
N ASP A 114 4.34 13.20 8.08
CA ASP A 114 3.93 12.53 9.32
C ASP A 114 3.56 11.08 9.04
N SER A 115 3.64 10.26 10.09
CA SER A 115 3.14 8.89 10.08
C SER A 115 2.44 8.56 11.40
N ALA A 116 1.35 7.83 11.32
CA ALA A 116 0.58 7.36 12.46
C ALA A 116 0.04 5.95 12.21
N PHE A 117 0.03 5.13 13.26
CA PHE A 117 -0.55 3.79 13.21
C PHE A 117 -1.89 3.75 13.95
N TYR A 118 -2.90 3.19 13.28
CA TYR A 118 -4.25 3.02 13.79
C TYR A 118 -4.55 1.52 13.86
N PRO A 119 -4.54 0.90 15.06
CA PRO A 119 -4.92 -0.50 15.20
C PRO A 119 -6.41 -0.69 14.90
N PHE A 120 -6.76 -1.84 14.33
CA PHE A 120 -8.17 -2.19 14.19
C PHE A 120 -8.80 -2.52 15.55
N HIS A 121 -10.03 -2.05 15.77
CA HIS A 121 -10.73 -2.22 17.05
C HIS A 121 -11.16 -3.66 17.33
N ARG A 122 -11.41 -4.45 16.27
CA ARG A 122 -11.75 -5.87 16.39
C ARG A 122 -10.60 -6.68 15.84
N ILE A 123 -9.98 -7.48 16.71
CA ILE A 123 -8.90 -8.40 16.37
C ILE A 123 -9.29 -9.80 16.80
N THR A 124 -8.83 -10.81 16.07
CA THR A 124 -8.98 -12.19 16.51
C THR A 124 -8.02 -12.50 17.69
N LEU A 125 -8.32 -13.55 18.47
CA LEU A 125 -7.45 -14.02 19.56
C LEU A 125 -6.05 -14.44 19.07
N ALA A 126 -5.92 -14.92 17.83
CA ALA A 126 -4.62 -15.24 17.25
C ALA A 126 -3.82 -13.96 16.95
N GLU A 127 -4.47 -12.92 16.45
CA GLU A 127 -3.81 -11.65 16.10
C GLU A 127 -3.40 -10.83 17.32
N SER A 128 -4.10 -10.99 18.45
CA SER A 128 -3.66 -10.38 19.72
C SER A 128 -2.28 -10.87 20.18
N VAL A 129 -1.81 -12.03 19.67
CA VAL A 129 -0.50 -12.61 19.99
C VAL A 129 0.57 -12.24 18.95
N PHE A 130 0.23 -12.16 17.65
CA PHE A 130 1.23 -11.99 16.56
C PHE A 130 1.45 -10.56 16.09
N GLY A 131 0.78 -9.58 16.69
CA GLY A 131 0.94 -8.15 16.39
C GLY A 131 -0.35 -7.54 15.86
N SER A 132 -0.59 -6.28 16.21
CA SER A 132 -1.81 -5.55 15.84
C SER A 132 -1.88 -5.33 14.32
N LYS A 133 -2.89 -5.92 13.68
CA LYS A 133 -3.37 -5.49 12.36
C LYS A 133 -3.89 -4.05 12.43
N GLY A 134 -3.86 -3.35 11.31
CA GLY A 134 -4.28 -1.95 11.30
C GLY A 134 -3.87 -1.19 10.05
N ILE A 135 -3.78 0.11 10.22
CA ILE A 135 -3.52 1.09 9.17
C ILE A 135 -2.27 1.89 9.54
N LEU A 136 -1.28 1.91 8.66
CA LEU A 136 -0.18 2.86 8.72
C LEU A 136 -0.50 4.02 7.77
N ALA A 137 -0.90 5.14 8.33
CA ALA A 137 -1.22 6.35 7.60
C ALA A 137 0.04 7.21 7.46
N CYS A 138 0.46 7.50 6.24
CA CYS A 138 1.59 8.39 5.95
C CYS A 138 1.11 9.59 5.15
N THR A 139 1.45 10.80 5.60
CA THR A 139 1.25 12.02 4.82
C THR A 139 2.47 12.27 3.96
N ILE A 140 2.30 12.32 2.65
CA ILE A 140 3.40 12.41 1.69
C ILE A 140 3.22 13.66 0.81
N ALA A 141 4.21 14.54 0.79
CA ALA A 141 4.19 15.73 -0.06
C ALA A 141 4.74 15.40 -1.44
N VAL A 142 3.87 15.37 -2.46
CA VAL A 142 4.26 15.07 -3.84
C VAL A 142 4.29 16.34 -4.67
N PRO A 143 5.41 16.67 -5.34
CA PRO A 143 5.52 17.86 -6.18
C PRO A 143 4.39 17.93 -7.21
N ASN A 144 3.72 19.09 -7.30
CA ASN A 144 2.64 19.41 -8.25
C ASN A 144 1.34 18.60 -8.12
N LEU A 145 1.33 17.49 -7.37
CA LEU A 145 0.13 16.72 -7.03
C LEU A 145 -0.50 17.16 -5.70
N GLY A 146 0.32 17.68 -4.77
CA GLY A 146 -0.11 18.12 -3.45
C GLY A 146 0.18 17.09 -2.36
N THR A 147 -0.59 17.13 -1.28
CA THR A 147 -0.36 16.27 -0.12
C THR A 147 -1.25 15.03 -0.17
N LEU A 148 -0.62 13.87 -0.21
CA LEU A 148 -1.31 12.58 -0.17
C LEU A 148 -1.42 12.09 1.28
N ARG A 149 -2.51 11.38 1.59
CA ARG A 149 -2.60 10.52 2.76
C ARG A 149 -2.66 9.07 2.28
N VAL A 150 -1.52 8.39 2.32
CA VAL A 150 -1.41 6.97 1.94
C VAL A 150 -1.73 6.12 3.17
N LEU A 151 -2.81 5.35 3.09
CA LEU A 151 -3.25 4.40 4.09
C LEU A 151 -2.77 3.01 3.68
N ASN A 152 -1.62 2.59 4.20
CA ASN A 152 -1.07 1.25 4.03
C ASN A 152 -1.79 0.31 5.02
N VAL A 153 -2.61 -0.62 4.51
CA VAL A 153 -3.48 -1.48 5.33
C VAL A 153 -3.00 -2.93 5.36
N HIS A 154 -3.29 -3.61 6.46
CA HIS A 154 -3.20 -5.07 6.55
C HIS A 154 -4.36 -5.60 7.39
N MET A 155 -5.41 -6.06 6.70
CA MET A 155 -6.67 -6.55 7.28
C MET A 155 -6.58 -8.00 7.77
N VAL A 156 -7.58 -8.43 8.53
CA VAL A 156 -7.65 -9.78 9.12
C VAL A 156 -7.50 -10.90 8.08
N SER A 157 -6.64 -11.88 8.41
CA SER A 157 -6.43 -13.08 7.59
C SER A 157 -7.45 -14.17 7.94
N GLY A 158 -8.02 -14.85 6.94
CA GLY A 158 -9.11 -15.83 7.12
C GLY A 158 -8.66 -17.25 7.52
N THR A 159 -7.72 -17.39 8.45
CA THR A 159 -6.92 -18.63 8.62
C THR A 159 -7.64 -19.86 9.20
N VAL A 160 -8.86 -19.72 9.72
CA VAL A 160 -9.62 -20.87 10.29
C VAL A 160 -10.91 -21.20 9.53
N ASP A 161 -11.47 -20.24 8.80
CA ASP A 161 -12.57 -20.43 7.84
C ASP A 161 -12.71 -19.12 7.02
N PRO A 162 -12.02 -18.97 5.87
CA PRO A 162 -11.91 -17.68 5.19
C PRO A 162 -13.23 -17.06 4.73
N GLU A 163 -14.32 -17.84 4.74
CA GLU A 163 -15.66 -17.48 4.32
C GLU A 163 -16.68 -17.50 5.46
N SER A 164 -16.25 -17.65 6.72
CA SER A 164 -17.18 -17.56 7.85
C SER A 164 -17.84 -16.18 7.85
N ARG A 165 -19.16 -16.14 8.05
CA ARG A 165 -19.91 -14.86 8.14
C ARG A 165 -19.30 -13.90 9.17
N SER A 166 -18.72 -14.45 10.24
CA SER A 166 -18.02 -13.67 11.26
C SER A 166 -16.75 -12.97 10.77
N LEU A 167 -16.02 -13.53 9.79
CA LEU A 167 -14.83 -12.90 9.22
C LEU A 167 -15.18 -11.82 8.20
N ASP A 168 -16.25 -12.03 7.43
CA ASP A 168 -16.82 -10.99 6.55
C ASP A 168 -17.21 -9.75 7.36
N ASP A 169 -17.92 -9.95 8.48
CA ASP A 169 -18.32 -8.89 9.40
C ASP A 169 -17.11 -8.13 9.98
N ILE A 170 -16.04 -8.85 10.38
CA ILE A 170 -14.83 -8.21 10.91
C ILE A 170 -14.19 -7.34 9.82
N ARG A 171 -14.00 -7.87 8.61
CA ARG A 171 -13.40 -7.12 7.50
C ARG A 171 -14.23 -5.91 7.11
N LEU A 172 -15.56 -6.00 7.14
CA LEU A 172 -16.43 -4.87 6.91
C LEU A 172 -16.21 -3.78 7.98
N GLN A 173 -16.09 -4.15 9.25
CA GLN A 173 -15.80 -3.20 10.33
C GLN A 173 -14.40 -2.56 10.21
N GLU A 174 -13.40 -3.33 9.78
CA GLU A 174 -12.07 -2.80 9.45
C GLU A 174 -12.14 -1.82 8.27
N MET A 175 -12.91 -2.15 7.24
CA MET A 175 -13.12 -1.30 6.07
C MET A 175 -13.79 0.03 6.44
N ILE A 176 -14.82 -0.02 7.28
CA ILE A 176 -15.49 1.20 7.78
C ILE A 176 -14.48 2.12 8.49
N GLN A 177 -13.56 1.57 9.28
CA GLN A 177 -12.50 2.35 9.94
C GLN A 177 -11.53 2.97 8.93
N ILE A 178 -11.12 2.21 7.91
CA ILE A 178 -10.26 2.70 6.83
C ILE A 178 -10.93 3.88 6.11
N VAL A 179 -12.20 3.73 5.73
CA VAL A 179 -12.96 4.77 5.02
C VAL A 179 -13.12 6.03 5.88
N ALA A 180 -13.40 5.87 7.18
CA ALA A 180 -13.51 7.02 8.10
C ALA A 180 -12.19 7.80 8.18
N LEU A 181 -11.04 7.12 8.28
CA LEU A 181 -9.74 7.76 8.31
C LEU A 181 -9.40 8.45 6.98
N ALA A 182 -9.78 7.84 5.86
CA ALA A 182 -9.62 8.43 4.54
C ALA A 182 -10.48 9.69 4.35
N GLN A 183 -11.73 9.68 4.83
CA GLN A 183 -12.60 10.85 4.83
C GLN A 183 -12.03 11.98 5.69
N GLN A 184 -11.50 11.66 6.87
CA GLN A 184 -10.80 12.65 7.71
C GLN A 184 -9.63 13.28 6.97
N ALA A 185 -8.85 12.50 6.22
CA ALA A 185 -7.76 13.03 5.41
C ALA A 185 -8.25 13.99 4.31
N SER A 186 -9.36 13.69 3.63
CA SER A 186 -10.00 14.60 2.68
C SER A 186 -10.45 15.91 3.35
N LEU A 187 -11.02 15.85 4.55
CA LEU A 187 -11.42 17.06 5.30
C LEU A 187 -10.24 17.95 5.67
N LEU A 188 -9.05 17.36 5.84
CA LEU A 188 -7.79 18.08 6.06
C LEU A 188 -7.13 18.57 4.75
N GLY A 189 -7.79 18.40 3.60
CA GLY A 189 -7.29 18.81 2.29
C GLY A 189 -6.25 17.87 1.68
N HIS A 190 -6.08 16.66 2.21
CA HIS A 190 -5.20 15.65 1.64
C HIS A 190 -5.94 14.81 0.59
N ILE A 191 -5.19 14.25 -0.36
CA ILE A 191 -5.70 13.25 -1.32
C ILE A 191 -5.54 11.86 -0.67
N PRO A 192 -6.62 11.18 -0.25
CA PRO A 192 -6.49 9.89 0.38
C PRO A 192 -6.29 8.77 -0.66
N LEU A 193 -5.37 7.87 -0.36
CA LEU A 193 -5.11 6.65 -1.14
C LEU A 193 -5.16 5.46 -0.18
N ILE A 194 -5.98 4.46 -0.48
CA ILE A 194 -6.06 3.23 0.31
C ILE A 194 -5.36 2.12 -0.47
N VAL A 195 -4.36 1.50 0.14
CA VAL A 195 -3.54 0.49 -0.50
C VAL A 195 -3.05 -0.52 0.53
N GLY A 196 -2.93 -1.79 0.17
CA GLY A 196 -2.37 -2.77 1.08
C GLY A 196 -2.83 -4.19 0.83
N ASP A 197 -2.74 -4.99 1.88
CA ASP A 197 -3.29 -6.33 1.93
C ASP A 197 -4.65 -6.30 2.63
N PHE A 198 -5.70 -6.30 1.82
CA PHE A 198 -7.08 -6.29 2.30
C PHE A 198 -7.56 -7.66 2.75
N ASN A 199 -6.84 -8.75 2.42
CA ASN A 199 -7.34 -10.12 2.56
C ASN A 199 -8.80 -10.30 2.03
N ALA A 200 -9.20 -9.48 1.06
CA ALA A 200 -10.55 -9.37 0.51
C ALA A 200 -10.48 -8.87 -0.94
N GLY A 201 -11.57 -9.06 -1.68
CA GLY A 201 -11.76 -8.63 -3.05
C GLY A 201 -13.18 -8.94 -3.55
N PRO A 202 -13.50 -8.62 -4.81
CA PRO A 202 -14.86 -8.80 -5.35
C PRO A 202 -15.41 -10.23 -5.23
N SER A 203 -14.52 -11.23 -5.23
CA SER A 203 -14.86 -12.65 -5.09
C SER A 203 -14.61 -13.23 -3.71
N VAL A 204 -14.03 -12.45 -2.77
CA VAL A 204 -13.65 -12.88 -1.42
C VAL A 204 -14.02 -11.78 -0.44
N CYS A 205 -15.04 -11.98 0.39
CA CYS A 205 -15.60 -10.91 1.23
C CYS A 205 -16.13 -9.71 0.40
N PRO A 206 -17.18 -9.92 -0.44
CA PRO A 206 -17.69 -8.89 -1.33
C PRO A 206 -18.20 -7.64 -0.60
N SER A 207 -18.74 -7.79 0.61
CA SER A 207 -19.31 -6.70 1.40
C SER A 207 -18.30 -5.57 1.66
N SER A 208 -17.04 -5.91 1.96
CA SER A 208 -15.97 -4.93 2.16
C SER A 208 -15.60 -4.19 0.87
N TYR A 209 -15.60 -4.89 -0.26
CA TYR A 209 -15.35 -4.29 -1.57
C TYR A 209 -16.51 -3.37 -2.00
N GLU A 210 -17.75 -3.87 -1.91
CA GLU A 210 -18.96 -3.12 -2.25
C GLU A 210 -19.07 -1.83 -1.43
N HIS A 211 -18.77 -1.90 -0.13
CA HIS A 211 -18.76 -0.72 0.74
C HIS A 211 -17.86 0.41 0.20
N LEU A 212 -16.67 0.09 -0.34
CA LEU A 212 -15.80 1.10 -0.95
C LEU A 212 -16.44 1.71 -2.20
N ILE A 213 -16.99 0.89 -3.09
CA ILE A 213 -17.61 1.34 -4.33
C ILE A 213 -18.83 2.23 -4.04
N GLU A 214 -19.69 1.84 -3.10
CA GLU A 214 -20.86 2.61 -2.66
C GLU A 214 -20.47 3.98 -2.08
N GLN A 215 -19.32 4.07 -1.42
CA GLN A 215 -18.76 5.31 -0.89
C GLN A 215 -18.06 6.17 -1.97
N GLY A 216 -18.11 5.74 -3.23
CA GLY A 216 -17.58 6.46 -4.39
C GLY A 216 -16.07 6.27 -4.60
N TRP A 217 -15.47 5.23 -4.02
CA TRP A 217 -14.07 4.88 -4.29
C TRP A 217 -13.94 4.18 -5.64
N GLN A 218 -12.86 4.47 -6.35
CA GLN A 218 -12.52 3.82 -7.61
C GLN A 218 -11.41 2.79 -7.37
N ASP A 219 -11.65 1.54 -7.77
CA ASP A 219 -10.63 0.52 -7.88
C ASP A 219 -9.67 0.84 -9.03
N ALA A 220 -8.40 1.11 -8.68
CA ALA A 220 -7.34 1.46 -9.62
C ALA A 220 -6.99 0.31 -10.57
N PHE A 221 -7.07 -0.95 -10.11
CA PHE A 221 -6.80 -2.12 -10.94
C PHE A 221 -7.91 -2.33 -11.97
N ALA A 222 -9.17 -2.22 -11.54
CA ALA A 222 -10.31 -2.29 -12.45
C ALA A 222 -10.32 -1.11 -13.45
N ALA A 223 -9.97 0.10 -13.00
CA ALA A 223 -9.89 1.28 -13.86
C ALA A 223 -8.79 1.14 -14.93
N ALA A 224 -7.62 0.60 -14.59
CA ALA A 224 -6.51 0.39 -15.53
C ALA A 224 -6.81 -0.66 -16.60
N ARG A 225 -7.73 -1.60 -16.34
CA ARG A 225 -8.12 -2.67 -17.29
C ARG A 225 -9.28 -2.30 -18.21
N ARG A 226 -9.95 -1.16 -17.99
CA ARG A 226 -10.99 -0.69 -18.91
C ARG A 226 -10.33 -0.01 -20.12
N PRO A 227 -10.69 -0.37 -21.37
CA PRO A 227 -10.32 0.46 -22.51
C PRO A 227 -10.90 1.87 -22.31
N PRO A 228 -10.20 2.94 -22.72
CA PRO A 228 -10.67 4.31 -22.49
C PRO A 228 -11.97 4.54 -23.26
N THR A 229 -13.10 4.40 -22.58
CA THR A 229 -14.43 4.74 -23.11
C THR A 229 -14.80 6.16 -22.67
N TYR A 230 -14.09 7.17 -23.21
CA TYR A 230 -14.66 8.51 -23.38
C TYR A 230 -13.79 9.38 -24.30
N GLN A 231 -14.32 9.77 -25.45
CA GLN A 231 -13.87 10.94 -26.21
C GLN A 231 -14.66 12.15 -25.68
N LEU A 232 -13.99 13.10 -25.01
CA LEU A 232 -14.58 14.42 -24.76
C LEU A 232 -14.45 15.25 -26.06
N PRO A 233 -15.53 15.83 -26.60
CA PRO A 233 -15.42 16.85 -27.63
C PRO A 233 -14.91 18.13 -26.97
N HIS A 234 -13.70 18.53 -27.38
CA HIS A 234 -13.11 19.85 -27.16
C HIS A 234 -12.81 20.23 -25.70
N LEU A 235 -11.79 19.61 -25.11
CA LEU A 235 -10.91 20.23 -24.11
C LEU A 235 -9.59 19.43 -24.11
N THR A 236 -8.48 20.09 -24.40
CA THR A 236 -7.12 19.52 -24.35
C THR A 236 -6.87 18.96 -22.96
N THR A 237 -6.94 17.63 -22.84
CA THR A 237 -6.81 16.88 -21.60
C THR A 237 -5.45 16.20 -21.58
N SER A 238 -4.59 16.62 -20.63
CA SER A 238 -3.46 15.80 -20.18
C SER A 238 -4.03 14.59 -19.44
N ALA A 239 -4.19 13.49 -20.16
CA ALA A 239 -4.66 12.24 -19.58
C ALA A 239 -3.57 11.69 -18.65
N THR A 240 -3.82 11.71 -17.33
CA THR A 240 -3.07 10.91 -16.36
C THR A 240 -3.29 9.43 -16.68
N SER A 241 -2.32 8.80 -17.34
CA SER A 241 -2.29 7.36 -17.55
C SER A 241 -1.71 6.67 -16.31
N PHE A 242 -2.38 5.61 -15.85
CA PHE A 242 -1.87 4.73 -14.80
C PHE A 242 -1.48 3.42 -15.46
N GLU A 243 -0.20 3.04 -15.43
CA GLU A 243 0.15 1.63 -15.59
C GLU A 243 0.40 1.03 -14.21
N ILE A 244 -0.19 -0.12 -13.97
CA ILE A 244 0.01 -0.91 -12.77
C ILE A 244 0.70 -2.18 -13.23
N GLY A 245 1.92 -2.41 -12.74
CA GLY A 245 2.64 -3.67 -12.95
C GLY A 245 1.93 -4.82 -12.22
N PRO A 246 2.06 -6.08 -12.70
CA PRO A 246 1.42 -7.23 -12.07
C PRO A 246 1.88 -7.41 -10.61
N SER A 247 0.94 -7.77 -9.74
CA SER A 247 1.23 -8.25 -8.38
C SER A 247 1.86 -9.64 -8.48
N ALA A 248 3.04 -9.80 -7.88
CA ALA A 248 3.66 -11.11 -7.76
C ALA A 248 2.98 -11.87 -6.61
N PRO A 249 2.45 -13.09 -6.84
CA PRO A 249 2.04 -13.94 -5.73
C PRO A 249 3.22 -14.16 -4.78
N PRO A 250 2.99 -14.48 -3.49
CA PRO A 250 4.05 -14.99 -2.64
C PRO A 250 4.70 -16.17 -3.35
N LEU A 251 6.00 -16.08 -3.62
CA LEU A 251 6.79 -17.11 -4.28
C LEU A 251 6.60 -18.45 -3.55
N ARG A 252 5.72 -19.31 -4.06
CA ARG A 252 5.77 -20.75 -3.84
C ARG A 252 6.81 -21.26 -4.84
N GLU A 253 8.01 -21.55 -4.36
CA GLU A 253 8.91 -22.38 -5.16
C GLU A 253 8.35 -23.81 -5.11
N ASP A 254 7.99 -24.33 -6.28
CA ASP A 254 7.84 -25.76 -6.54
C ASP A 254 9.22 -26.42 -6.30
N PRO A 255 9.30 -27.59 -5.67
CA PRO A 255 10.58 -28.18 -5.29
C PRO A 255 11.41 -28.71 -6.47
N ASP A 256 10.88 -28.68 -7.70
CA ASP A 256 11.61 -29.13 -8.89
C ASP A 256 12.22 -27.96 -9.68
N HIS A 257 13.54 -28.04 -9.85
CA HIS A 257 14.37 -27.15 -10.65
C HIS A 257 13.86 -27.07 -12.10
N SER A 258 13.08 -26.04 -12.40
CA SER A 258 12.87 -25.57 -13.78
C SER A 258 13.15 -24.08 -13.89
N PRO A 259 13.77 -23.61 -14.99
CA PRO A 259 14.05 -22.20 -15.20
C PRO A 259 12.74 -21.38 -15.21
N ILE A 260 12.80 -20.20 -14.58
CA ILE A 260 11.71 -19.22 -14.51
C ILE A 260 11.23 -18.89 -15.93
N PRO A 261 9.95 -19.11 -16.28
CA PRO A 261 9.43 -18.65 -17.55
C PRO A 261 9.33 -17.10 -17.54
N PRO A 262 9.42 -16.44 -18.70
CA PRO A 262 9.18 -15.00 -18.79
C PRO A 262 7.81 -14.63 -18.20
N CYS A 263 7.70 -13.39 -17.70
CA CYS A 263 6.59 -12.82 -16.92
C CYS A 263 5.16 -12.95 -17.50
N SER A 264 4.94 -13.63 -18.63
CA SER A 264 3.65 -13.79 -19.28
C SER A 264 2.81 -14.98 -18.79
N GLU A 265 3.35 -15.90 -17.98
CA GLU A 265 2.65 -17.18 -17.69
C GLU A 265 2.55 -17.60 -16.20
N ALA A 266 2.69 -16.68 -15.25
CA ALA A 266 2.44 -17.00 -13.84
C ALA A 266 0.93 -17.07 -13.51
N GLY A 267 0.45 -18.24 -13.10
CA GLY A 267 -0.95 -18.56 -12.81
C GLY A 267 -1.64 -17.70 -11.74
N PHE A 268 -2.96 -17.62 -11.86
CA PHE A 268 -3.86 -16.76 -11.09
C PHE A 268 -3.81 -17.00 -9.57
N SER A 269 -3.56 -15.92 -8.82
CA SER A 269 -4.07 -15.75 -7.45
C SER A 269 -4.45 -14.27 -7.23
N THR A 270 -5.35 -14.04 -6.27
CA THR A 270 -6.13 -12.81 -6.03
C THR A 270 -5.32 -11.50 -6.09
N PRO A 271 -5.81 -10.44 -6.76
CA PRO A 271 -5.08 -9.19 -6.91
C PRO A 271 -5.08 -8.36 -5.62
N SER A 272 -3.95 -7.72 -5.32
CA SER A 272 -3.86 -6.58 -4.41
C SER A 272 -4.64 -5.40 -5.00
N LEU A 273 -5.64 -4.89 -4.28
CA LEU A 273 -6.45 -3.75 -4.70
C LEU A 273 -5.84 -2.42 -4.24
N GLY A 274 -6.12 -1.35 -4.98
CA GLY A 274 -5.81 0.03 -4.59
C GLY A 274 -6.99 0.92 -4.92
N PHE A 275 -7.37 1.83 -4.03
CA PHE A 275 -8.54 2.68 -4.20
C PHE A 275 -8.21 4.17 -4.10
N MET A 276 -8.84 4.97 -4.97
CA MET A 276 -8.71 6.44 -5.00
C MET A 276 -10.09 7.10 -5.06
N LYS A 277 -10.22 8.29 -4.47
CA LYS A 277 -11.40 9.16 -4.63
C LYS A 277 -10.98 10.49 -5.25
N ARG A 278 -11.58 10.88 -6.38
CA ARG A 278 -11.40 12.23 -6.94
C ARG A 278 -12.19 13.22 -6.09
N ASN A 279 -11.54 14.29 -5.64
CA ASN A 279 -12.23 15.42 -5.04
C ASN A 279 -13.06 16.12 -6.13
N LEU A 280 -14.40 16.09 -6.00
CA LEU A 280 -15.26 17.00 -6.74
C LEU A 280 -15.03 18.40 -6.16
N SER A 281 -14.46 19.29 -6.97
CA SER A 281 -14.26 20.69 -6.62
C SER A 281 -15.60 21.32 -6.21
N THR A 282 -15.65 21.89 -5.01
CA THR A 282 -16.71 22.78 -4.58
C THR A 282 -16.70 24.02 -5.46
N HIS A 283 -17.69 24.16 -6.35
CA HIS A 283 -17.96 25.43 -7.00
C HIS A 283 -18.47 26.43 -5.96
N THR A 284 -17.62 27.38 -5.59
CA THR A 284 -18.05 28.61 -4.93
C THR A 284 -18.88 29.42 -5.92
N HIS A 285 -20.19 29.47 -5.69
CA HIS A 285 -21.06 30.46 -6.33
C HIS A 285 -20.75 31.84 -5.77
N THR A 286 -19.96 32.63 -6.50
CA THR A 286 -20.02 34.10 -6.38
C THR A 286 -21.33 34.56 -7.01
N ARG A 287 -22.29 34.97 -6.18
CA ARG A 287 -23.44 35.76 -6.60
C ARG A 287 -22.99 37.22 -6.73
N SER A 288 -22.94 37.70 -7.96
CA SER A 288 -23.05 39.12 -8.29
C SER A 288 -24.53 39.47 -8.43
N GLY A 289 -24.98 40.49 -7.69
CA GLY A 289 -26.35 41.00 -7.68
C GLY A 289 -26.65 41.69 -6.37
#